data_AF-A0A1Q3SMB7-F1
#
_entry.id   AF-A0A1Q3SMB7-F1
#
_cell.length_a   1.000
_cell.length_b   1.000
_cell.length_c   1.000
_cell.angle_alpha   90.00
_cell.angle_beta   90.00
_cell.angle_gamma   90.00
#
_symmetry.space_group_name_H-M   'P 1'
#
loop_
_entity.id
_entity.type
_entity.pdbx_description
1 polymer ?
#
loop_
_entity_poly.entity_id
_entity_poly.type
_entity_poly.pdbx_seq_one_letter_code
_entity_poly.pdbx_strand_id
1 'polypeptide(L)'
;MSAQTFEIILAKLYTDHHFRRLFLQDPQTALRHCELTPEEKFELMDIDKAGLLMASHSFFHKRKKRIHKPSIFSHLRKLMLAWKYSFIRLFTNN
;
A
#
# COMPACT_ATOMS: atom_id res chain seq x y z
N MET A 1 -6.57 -22.05 5.41
CA MET A 1 -5.68 -20.94 5.82
C MET A 1 -4.67 -20.53 4.74
N SER A 2 -4.59 -21.24 3.60
CA SER A 2 -3.57 -21.00 2.57
C SER A 2 -3.75 -19.68 1.80
N ALA A 3 -4.99 -19.32 1.46
CA ALA A 3 -5.31 -18.08 0.73
C ALA A 3 -4.78 -16.80 1.40
N GLN A 4 -4.83 -16.72 2.74
CA GLN A 4 -4.37 -15.53 3.45
C GLN A 4 -2.85 -15.39 3.42
N THR A 5 -2.11 -16.49 3.56
CA THR A 5 -0.64 -16.47 3.45
C THR A 5 -0.22 -16.13 2.02
N PHE A 6 -0.90 -16.69 1.01
CA PHE A 6 -0.67 -16.36 -0.39
C PHE A 6 -0.80 -14.86 -0.65
N GLU A 7 -1.91 -14.25 -0.22
CA GLU A 7 -2.16 -12.82 -0.36
C GLU A 7 -1.11 -11.96 0.36
N ILE A 8 -0.65 -12.38 1.55
CA ILE A 8 0.40 -11.69 2.29
C ILE A 8 1.73 -11.71 1.52
N ILE A 9 2.12 -12.87 0.99
CA ILE A 9 3.36 -12.99 0.21
C ILE A 9 3.26 -12.16 -1.08
N LEU A 10 2.11 -12.20 -1.75
CA LEU A 10 1.85 -11.41 -2.95
C LEU A 10 1.92 -9.90 -2.64
N ALA A 11 1.29 -9.43 -1.57
CA ALA A 11 1.38 -8.04 -1.11
C ALA A 11 2.82 -7.64 -0.78
N LYS A 12 3.62 -8.55 -0.21
CA LYS A 12 5.04 -8.33 0.08
C LYS A 12 5.84 -8.15 -1.21
N LEU A 13 5.58 -8.92 -2.27
CA LEU A 13 6.23 -8.74 -3.58
C LEU A 13 5.99 -7.33 -4.15
N TYR A 14 4.79 -6.78 -3.98
CA TYR A 14 4.48 -5.41 -4.45
C TYR A 14 5.14 -4.32 -3.61
N THR A 15 5.29 -4.51 -2.31
CA THR A 15 5.61 -3.43 -1.36
C THR A 15 7.04 -3.47 -0.82
N ASP A 16 7.64 -4.64 -0.69
CA ASP A 16 9.00 -4.85 -0.17
C ASP A 16 9.99 -4.97 -1.33
N HIS A 17 10.85 -3.96 -1.46
CA HIS A 17 11.87 -3.92 -2.51
C HIS A 17 12.91 -5.03 -2.36
N HIS A 18 13.34 -5.35 -1.14
CA HIS A 18 14.38 -6.35 -0.90
C HIS A 18 13.84 -7.74 -1.22
N PHE A 19 12.65 -8.07 -0.72
CA PHE A 19 12.00 -9.33 -1.00
C PHE A 19 11.71 -9.51 -2.49
N ARG A 20 11.20 -8.49 -3.17
CA ARG A 20 11.00 -8.52 -4.62
C ARG A 20 12.31 -8.73 -5.39
N ARG A 21 13.39 -8.06 -5.00
CA ARG A 21 14.69 -8.22 -5.66
C ARG A 21 15.19 -9.65 -5.54
N LEU A 22 15.12 -10.24 -4.34
CA LEU A 22 15.50 -11.64 -4.12
C LEU A 22 14.64 -12.57 -4.97
N PHE A 23 13.32 -12.36 -4.99
CA PHE A 23 12.38 -13.14 -5.77
C PHE A 23 12.65 -13.08 -7.28
N LEU A 24 12.98 -11.91 -7.83
CA LEU A 24 13.28 -11.77 -9.25
C LEU A 24 14.61 -12.43 -9.66
N GLN A 25 15.54 -12.58 -8.72
CA GLN A 25 16.83 -13.25 -8.94
C GLN A 25 16.70 -14.78 -8.81
N ASP A 26 16.07 -15.24 -7.72
CA ASP A 26 15.85 -16.65 -7.43
C ASP A 26 14.53 -16.83 -6.66
N PRO A 27 13.42 -17.08 -7.39
CA PRO A 27 12.11 -17.30 -6.80
C PRO A 27 12.07 -18.47 -5.80
N GLN A 28 12.82 -19.55 -6.08
CA GLN A 28 12.80 -20.74 -5.23
C GLN A 28 13.42 -20.44 -3.87
N THR A 29 14.57 -19.76 -3.87
CA THR A 29 15.22 -19.36 -2.62
C THR A 29 14.38 -18.32 -1.87
N ALA A 30 13.75 -17.37 -2.57
CA ALA A 30 12.90 -16.36 -1.94
C ALA A 30 11.66 -16.95 -1.24
N LEU A 31 11.06 -17.99 -1.83
CA LEU A 31 9.84 -18.63 -1.30
C LEU A 31 10.12 -19.82 -0.36
N ARG A 32 11.39 -20.23 -0.18
CA ARG A 32 11.77 -21.42 0.60
C ARG A 32 11.17 -21.41 2.00
N HIS A 33 11.25 -20.28 2.67
CA HIS A 33 10.79 -20.08 4.05
C HIS A 33 9.37 -19.55 4.16
N CYS A 34 8.64 -19.42 3.04
CA CYS A 34 7.24 -19.04 3.06
C CYS A 34 6.36 -20.27 3.33
N GLU A 35 5.36 -20.10 4.18
CA GLU A 35 4.34 -21.10 4.53
C GLU A 35 3.29 -21.23 3.41
N LEU A 36 3.77 -21.56 2.21
CA LEU A 36 2.95 -21.78 1.01
C LEU A 36 2.97 -23.25 0.64
N THR A 37 1.88 -23.75 0.08
CA THR A 37 1.86 -25.09 -0.51
C THR A 37 2.79 -25.15 -1.74
N PRO A 38 3.21 -26.35 -2.18
CA PRO A 38 3.99 -26.49 -3.41
C PRO A 38 3.30 -25.87 -4.63
N GLU A 39 1.98 -26.00 -4.72
CA GLU A 39 1.15 -25.45 -5.79
C GLU A 39 1.15 -23.92 -5.76
N GLU A 40 0.96 -23.31 -4.58
CA GLU A 40 1.02 -21.86 -4.40
C GLU A 40 2.40 -21.29 -4.73
N LYS A 41 3.47 -22.02 -4.39
CA LYS A 41 4.84 -21.63 -4.78
C LYS A 41 5.00 -21.67 -6.30
N PHE A 42 4.48 -22.70 -6.94
CA PHE A 42 4.50 -22.82 -8.40
C PHE A 42 3.72 -21.68 -9.07
N GLU A 43 2.52 -21.39 -8.60
CA GLU A 43 1.70 -20.27 -9.08
C GLU A 43 2.43 -18.93 -8.94
N LEU A 44 3.06 -18.68 -7.77
CA LEU A 44 3.86 -17.47 -7.58
C LEU A 44 5.06 -17.41 -8.52
N MET A 45 5.71 -18.54 -8.81
CA MET A 45 6.86 -18.57 -9.72
C MET A 45 6.49 -18.26 -11.18
N ASP A 46 5.24 -18.53 -11.57
CA ASP A 46 4.71 -18.34 -12.92
C ASP A 46 4.13 -16.93 -13.17
N ILE A 47 4.06 -16.08 -12.15
CA ILE A 47 3.51 -14.72 -12.30
C ILE A 47 4.29 -13.88 -13.31
N ASP A 48 3.60 -12.94 -13.94
CA ASP A 48 4.21 -11.93 -14.79
C ASP A 48 5.16 -11.01 -13.99
N LYS A 49 6.46 -11.24 -14.14
CA LYS A 49 7.54 -10.47 -13.50
C LYS A 49 7.59 -9.03 -13.99
N ALA A 50 7.28 -8.78 -15.27
CA ALA A 50 7.27 -7.44 -15.83
C ALA A 50 6.09 -6.64 -15.24
N GLY A 51 4.90 -7.24 -15.21
CA GLY A 51 3.72 -6.69 -14.55
C GLY A 51 3.95 -6.41 -13.07
N LEU A 52 4.59 -7.33 -12.34
CA LEU A 52 4.98 -7.14 -10.94
C LEU A 52 5.87 -5.91 -10.75
N LEU A 53 6.91 -5.75 -11.58
CA LEU A 53 7.79 -4.58 -11.52
C LEU A 53 7.02 -3.29 -11.79
N MET A 54 6.26 -3.22 -12.88
CA MET A 54 5.48 -2.03 -13.25
C MET A 54 4.49 -1.62 -12.15
N ALA A 55 3.77 -2.59 -11.59
CA ALA A 55 2.84 -2.37 -10.50
C ALA A 55 3.55 -1.90 -9.22
N SER A 56 4.70 -2.47 -8.88
CA SER A 56 5.48 -2.05 -7.72
C SER A 56 5.98 -0.61 -7.82
N HIS A 57 6.43 -0.18 -9.01
CA HIS A 57 6.83 1.21 -9.26
C HIS A 57 5.66 2.18 -9.14
N SER A 58 4.48 1.78 -9.63
CA SER A 58 3.24 2.55 -9.50
C SER A 58 2.82 2.70 -8.04
N PHE A 59 2.89 1.64 -7.24
CA PHE A 59 2.63 1.68 -5.80
C PHE A 59 3.56 2.64 -5.07
N PHE A 60 4.86 2.55 -5.34
CA PHE A 60 5.86 3.41 -4.71
C PHE A 60 5.67 4.90 -5.08
N HIS A 61 5.38 5.20 -6.35
CA HIS A 61 5.06 6.55 -6.80
C HIS A 61 3.81 7.13 -6.11
N LYS A 62 2.74 6.33 -6.01
CA LYS A 62 1.52 6.73 -5.30
C LYS A 62 1.79 6.98 -3.81
N ARG A 63 2.60 6.14 -3.15
CA ARG A 63 2.96 6.31 -1.73
C ARG A 63 3.80 7.56 -1.49
N LYS A 64 4.82 7.82 -2.32
CA LYS A 64 5.62 9.06 -2.26
C LYS A 64 4.77 10.32 -2.42
N LYS A 65 3.85 10.33 -3.39
CA LYS A 65 2.93 11.47 -3.63
C LYS A 65 1.96 11.72 -2.47
N ARG A 66 1.55 10.69 -1.72
CA ARG A 66 0.70 10.84 -0.53
C ARG A 66 1.46 11.39 0.67
N ILE A 67 2.75 11.06 0.82
CA ILE A 67 3.60 11.55 1.91
C ILE A 67 3.97 13.03 1.69
N HIS A 68 4.14 13.48 0.44
CA HIS A 68 4.62 14.83 0.12
C HIS A 68 3.54 15.89 -0.12
N LYS A 69 2.26 15.54 -0.11
CA LYS A 69 1.18 16.54 -0.24
C LYS A 69 0.60 16.83 1.14
N PRO A 70 0.89 17.99 1.77
CA PRO A 70 -0.08 18.52 2.73
C PRO A 70 -1.37 18.70 1.93
N SER A 71 -2.36 17.87 2.25
CA SER A 71 -3.65 17.90 1.59
C SER A 71 -4.18 19.35 1.56
N ILE A 72 -4.65 19.86 0.42
CA ILE A 72 -5.37 21.15 0.34
C ILE A 72 -6.56 21.15 1.32
N PHE A 73 -7.10 19.97 1.64
CA PHE A 73 -8.10 19.80 2.68
C PHE A 73 -7.61 20.13 4.09
N SER A 74 -6.31 20.14 4.39
CA SER A 74 -5.80 20.54 5.72
C SER A 74 -5.87 22.06 5.93
N HIS A 75 -5.63 22.85 4.88
CA HIS A 75 -5.87 24.30 4.88
C HIS A 75 -7.36 24.61 4.90
N LEU A 76 -8.17 23.89 4.13
CA LEU A 76 -9.63 24.03 4.16
C LEU A 76 -10.23 23.56 5.50
N ARG A 77 -9.62 22.59 6.20
CA ARG A 77 -10.05 22.18 7.55
C ARG A 77 -9.85 23.29 8.58
N LYS A 78 -8.76 24.07 8.48
CA LYS A 78 -8.56 25.26 9.33
C LYS A 78 -9.62 26.33 9.06
N LEU A 79 -9.98 26.56 7.79
CA LEU A 79 -11.04 27.51 7.41
C LEU A 79 -12.44 27.03 7.82
N MET A 80 -12.75 25.74 7.67
CA MET A 80 -14.02 25.15 8.13
C MET A 80 -14.15 25.14 9.66
N LEU A 81 -13.06 24.93 10.41
CA LEU A 81 -13.08 25.02 11.87
C LEU A 81 -13.26 26.47 12.33
N ALA A 82 -12.69 27.46 11.64
CA ALA A 82 -12.93 28.88 11.93
C ALA A 82 -14.41 29.27 11.72
N TRP A 83 -15.09 28.71 10.72
CA TRP A 83 -16.52 28.94 10.48
C TRP A 83 -17.44 28.26 11.49
N LYS A 84 -16.99 27.20 12.16
CA LYS A 84 -17.77 26.50 13.18
C LYS A 84 -17.87 27.25 14.52
N TYR A 85 -16.94 28.19 14.79
CA TYR A 85 -16.94 29.03 16.00
C TYR A 85 -17.67 30.37 15.84
N SER A 86 -17.87 30.88 14.61
CA SER A 86 -18.67 32.09 14.38
C SER A 86 -20.18 31.84 14.43
N PHE A 87 -20.65 30.62 14.17
CA PHE A 87 -22.09 30.30 14.16
C PHE A 87 -22.68 30.09 15.57
N ILE A 88 -21.86 29.74 16.56
CA ILE A 88 -22.33 29.47 17.93
C ILE A 88 -22.58 30.78 18.71
N ARG A 89 -21.96 31.90 18.31
CA ARG A 89 -22.11 33.19 19.02
C ARG A 89 -23.38 33.98 18.65
N LEU A 90 -24.17 33.49 17.70
CA LEU A 90 -25.37 34.15 17.17
C LEU A 90 -26.70 33.53 17.67
N PHE A 91 -26.64 32.48 18.49
CA PHE A 91 -27.85 31.76 18.98
C PHE A 91 -27.87 31.57 20.51
N THR A 92 -27.17 32.41 21.27
CA THR A 92 -27.24 32.46 22.74
C THR A 92 -27.42 33.90 23.23
N ASN A 93 -28.44 34.57 22.72
CA ASN A 93 -29.01 35.77 23.34
C ASN A 93 -30.49 35.84 22.95
N ASN A 94 -31.29 35.12 23.72
CA ASN A 94 -32.66 35.46 24.10
C ASN A 94 -33.04 34.60 25.29
#